data_AF-A0A1D9P5R2-F1
#
_entry.id   AF-A0A1D9P5R2-F1
#
_cell.length_a   1.000
_cell.length_b   1.000
_cell.length_c   1.000
_cell.angle_alpha   90.00
_cell.angle_beta   90.00
_cell.angle_gamma   90.00
#
_symmetry.space_group_name_H-M   'P 1'
#
loop_
_entity.id
_entity.type
_entity.pdbx_description
1 polymer ?
#
loop_
_entity_poly.entity_id
_entity_poly.type
_entity_poly.pdbx_seq_one_letter_code
_entity_poly.pdbx_strand_id
1 'polypeptide(L)'
;MNKRSKTILAVLGVLLVFLLAMNMLVGAVHIEKPEQVIFPQGELQDSVFVAQNNEYVENEALSNTYSFESVPYMVDVPTGSGAKIGTGMIYQLSNGYFAYVAEYTDQYDVQDIIASQFPAALLINYVPERTLITTEVDKVGYINGFKGEYVADSLYVTDGVANQQATVLGYALDVPEGVYFGNHLFIAVGTVNRTTDAANTCASVLSAIIKTVRYDEKLDKALTDAREAAQQELLAKQEEEAAALASAEASSTDGTDMSLAIVGDEVTESIPVVVPSDYENFVLSVDWTMANPNAVLELFFPDGQSYCTPIEQTEYGVKFSLSAATQGTYSLRIMNYQQCGDIATTISGSPVEQ
;
A
#
# COMPACT_ATOMS: atom_id res chain seq x y z
N MET A 1 0.35 62.71 33.17
CA MET A 1 0.90 61.38 32.80
C MET A 1 2.29 61.57 32.20
N ASN A 2 3.33 61.06 32.85
CA ASN A 2 4.72 61.28 32.43
C ASN A 2 5.04 60.50 31.14
N LYS A 3 6.03 60.95 30.36
CA LYS A 3 6.42 60.31 29.08
C LYS A 3 6.60 58.80 29.21
N ARG A 4 7.23 58.33 30.30
CA ARG A 4 7.39 56.90 30.61
C ARG A 4 6.05 56.16 30.72
N SER A 5 5.05 56.73 31.39
CA SER A 5 3.72 56.14 31.51
C SER A 5 2.97 56.09 30.17
N LYS A 6 3.17 57.08 29.30
CA LYS A 6 2.61 57.07 27.93
C LYS A 6 3.21 55.94 27.08
N THR A 7 4.52 55.75 27.16
CA THR A 7 5.21 54.68 26.43
C THR A 7 4.78 53.29 26.91
N ILE A 8 4.68 53.10 28.23
CA ILE A 8 4.22 51.83 28.81
C ILE A 8 2.78 51.51 28.38
N LEU A 9 1.89 52.51 28.39
CA LEU A 9 0.49 52.32 27.97
C LEU A 9 0.38 51.95 26.49
N ALA A 10 1.21 52.56 25.63
CA ALA A 10 1.23 52.24 24.20
C ALA A 10 1.72 50.80 23.95
N VAL A 11 2.78 50.36 24.65
CA VAL A 11 3.28 48.98 24.54
C VAL A 11 2.23 47.98 25.04
N LEU A 12 1.57 48.26 26.17
CA LEU A 12 0.48 47.40 26.68
C LEU A 12 -0.70 47.32 25.71
N GLY A 13 -1.05 48.44 25.05
CA GLY A 13 -2.12 48.45 24.05
C GLY A 13 -1.82 47.55 22.84
N VAL A 14 -0.59 47.61 22.32
CA VAL A 14 -0.16 46.71 21.22
C VAL A 14 -0.16 45.25 21.68
N LEU A 15 0.33 44.98 22.89
CA LEU A 15 0.39 43.62 23.43
C LEU A 15 -1.01 43.02 23.64
N LEU A 16 -1.98 43.83 24.08
CA LEU A 16 -3.37 43.42 24.23
C LEU A 16 -4.01 43.07 22.88
N VAL A 17 -3.79 43.88 21.85
CA VAL A 17 -4.28 43.60 20.48
C VAL A 17 -3.67 42.31 19.95
N PHE A 18 -2.37 42.09 20.18
CA PHE A 18 -1.70 40.86 19.78
C PHE A 18 -2.27 39.63 20.49
N LEU A 19 -2.49 39.71 21.81
CA LEU A 19 -3.11 38.63 22.59
C LEU A 19 -4.55 38.34 22.17
N LEU A 20 -5.34 39.37 21.85
CA LEU A 20 -6.70 39.22 21.33
C LEU A 20 -6.71 38.55 19.95
N ALA A 21 -5.81 38.97 19.05
CA ALA A 21 -5.66 38.34 17.74
C ALA A 21 -5.22 36.87 17.87
N MET A 22 -4.29 36.57 18.78
CA MET A 22 -3.84 35.21 19.04
C MET A 22 -4.96 34.35 19.64
N ASN A 23 -5.78 34.89 20.55
CA ASN A 23 -6.91 34.18 21.13
C ASN A 23 -8.02 33.93 20.10
N MET A 24 -8.28 34.87 19.19
CA MET A 24 -9.17 34.64 18.04
C MET A 24 -8.62 33.59 17.08
N LEU A 25 -7.30 33.56 16.83
CA LEU A 25 -6.66 32.52 16.03
C LEU A 25 -6.77 31.14 16.68
N VAL A 26 -6.52 31.05 17.99
CA VAL A 26 -6.64 29.80 18.77
C VAL A 26 -8.10 29.34 18.87
N GLY A 27 -9.06 30.28 18.93
CA GLY A 27 -10.49 29.98 18.86
C GLY A 27 -10.94 29.50 17.48
N ALA A 28 -10.35 30.01 16.40
CA ALA A 28 -10.59 29.52 15.04
C ALA A 28 -9.94 28.15 14.77
N VAL A 29 -8.92 27.78 15.54
CA VAL A 29 -8.21 26.49 15.49
C VAL A 29 -8.61 25.59 16.68
N HIS A 30 -9.69 25.92 17.40
CA HIS A 30 -10.24 25.03 18.43
C HIS A 30 -10.90 23.84 17.72
N ILE A 31 -10.08 22.89 17.32
CA ILE A 31 -10.49 21.53 17.03
C ILE A 31 -10.95 21.00 18.39
N GLU A 32 -12.26 20.97 18.61
CA GLU A 32 -12.83 20.29 19.78
C GLU A 32 -12.15 18.94 19.88
N LYS A 33 -11.42 18.73 20.99
CA LYS A 33 -10.72 17.47 21.19
C LYS A 33 -11.78 16.37 21.11
N PRO A 34 -11.58 15.37 20.23
CA PRO A 34 -12.59 14.34 20.03
C PRO A 34 -12.98 13.74 21.39
N GLU A 35 -14.29 13.75 21.70
CA GLU A 35 -14.83 13.02 22.86
C GLU A 35 -14.28 11.59 22.88
N GLN A 36 -13.84 11.11 24.05
CA GLN A 36 -13.14 9.84 24.14
C GLN A 36 -14.11 8.69 23.89
N VAL A 37 -13.99 8.04 22.73
CA VAL A 37 -14.75 6.83 22.39
C VAL A 37 -13.94 5.63 22.85
N ILE A 38 -14.54 4.75 23.64
CA ILE A 38 -13.94 3.45 23.97
C ILE A 38 -14.19 2.52 22.79
N PHE A 39 -13.13 2.09 22.13
CA PHE A 39 -13.23 1.13 21.04
C PHE A 39 -13.33 -0.31 21.56
N PRO A 40 -14.22 -1.14 20.98
CA PRO A 40 -14.22 -2.55 21.24
C PRO A 40 -12.91 -3.19 20.78
N GLN A 41 -12.48 -4.24 21.46
CA GLN A 41 -11.32 -5.01 21.03
C GLN A 41 -11.66 -5.85 19.80
N GLY A 42 -10.71 -5.98 18.88
CA GLY A 42 -10.81 -6.92 17.78
C GLY A 42 -10.91 -8.38 18.25
N GLU A 43 -11.45 -9.23 17.39
CA GLU A 43 -11.63 -10.68 17.59
C GLU A 43 -10.38 -11.51 17.23
N LEU A 44 -9.23 -10.84 17.08
CA LEU A 44 -7.96 -11.47 16.74
C LEU A 44 -7.59 -12.56 17.75
N GLN A 45 -7.12 -13.69 17.23
CA GLN A 45 -6.56 -14.80 18.00
C GLN A 45 -5.06 -14.87 17.80
N ASP A 46 -4.34 -15.40 18.78
CA ASP A 46 -2.88 -15.59 18.68
C ASP A 46 -2.50 -16.74 17.73
N SER A 47 -3.45 -17.59 17.35
CA SER A 47 -3.19 -18.79 16.54
C SER A 47 -4.14 -18.92 15.35
N VAL A 48 -3.56 -19.14 14.17
CA VAL A 48 -4.30 -19.42 12.93
C VAL A 48 -5.25 -20.62 13.06
N PHE A 49 -4.87 -21.67 13.80
CA PHE A 49 -5.70 -22.88 13.96
C PHE A 49 -6.98 -22.62 14.76
N VAL A 50 -6.99 -21.59 15.60
CA VAL A 50 -8.16 -21.17 16.38
C VAL A 50 -8.99 -20.15 15.57
N ALA A 51 -8.30 -19.28 14.83
CA ALA A 51 -8.93 -18.25 14.00
C ALA A 51 -9.57 -18.78 12.71
N GLN A 52 -9.24 -20.00 12.28
CA GLN A 52 -9.79 -20.59 11.07
C GLN A 52 -11.31 -20.78 11.19
N ASN A 53 -12.03 -20.10 10.30
CA ASN A 53 -13.43 -20.37 10.11
C ASN A 53 -13.57 -21.53 9.11
N ASN A 54 -13.99 -22.69 9.59
CA ASN A 54 -14.17 -23.86 8.73
C ASN A 54 -15.56 -23.90 8.07
N GLU A 55 -16.47 -23.00 8.45
CA GLU A 55 -17.84 -22.97 7.95
C GLU A 55 -18.24 -21.54 7.55
N TYR A 56 -18.67 -21.37 6.31
CA TYR A 56 -19.30 -20.13 5.87
C TYR A 56 -20.54 -19.86 6.73
N VAL A 57 -20.63 -18.67 7.31
CA VAL A 57 -21.79 -18.23 8.11
C VAL A 57 -22.59 -17.22 7.30
N GLU A 58 -23.68 -17.68 6.70
CA GLU A 58 -24.61 -16.80 5.98
C GLU A 58 -25.19 -15.74 6.93
N ASN A 59 -25.26 -14.51 6.45
CA ASN A 59 -25.87 -13.41 7.18
C ASN A 59 -26.92 -12.71 6.30
N GLU A 60 -28.18 -12.80 6.69
CA GLU A 60 -29.31 -12.22 5.93
C GLU A 60 -29.19 -10.69 5.73
N ALA A 61 -28.41 -9.99 6.57
CA ALA A 61 -28.14 -8.56 6.42
C ALA A 61 -27.05 -8.24 5.36
N LEU A 62 -26.25 -9.22 4.97
CA LEU A 62 -25.16 -9.16 3.98
C LEU A 62 -25.55 -9.97 2.75
N SER A 63 -26.56 -9.50 2.01
CA SER A 63 -27.17 -10.27 0.93
C SER A 63 -26.47 -10.15 -0.43
N ASN A 64 -25.49 -9.26 -0.54
CA ASN A 64 -24.68 -9.07 -1.76
C ASN A 64 -23.29 -9.62 -1.54
N THR A 65 -22.59 -9.93 -2.62
CA THR A 65 -21.19 -10.37 -2.58
C THR A 65 -20.32 -9.41 -3.38
N TYR A 66 -19.20 -9.01 -2.80
CA TYR A 66 -18.14 -8.27 -3.46
C TYR A 66 -16.97 -9.21 -3.78
N SER A 67 -16.61 -9.28 -5.05
CA SER A 67 -15.39 -9.96 -5.52
C SER A 67 -14.27 -8.94 -5.61
N PHE A 68 -13.13 -9.27 -5.02
CA PHE A 68 -11.93 -8.45 -5.10
C PHE A 68 -11.33 -8.50 -6.52
N GLU A 69 -10.61 -7.45 -6.93
CA GLU A 69 -10.15 -7.29 -8.32
C GLU A 69 -8.84 -8.03 -8.59
N SER A 70 -7.98 -8.17 -7.59
CA SER A 70 -6.59 -8.63 -7.71
C SER A 70 -6.30 -9.88 -6.89
N VAL A 71 -7.21 -10.27 -5.99
CA VAL A 71 -7.09 -11.48 -5.17
C VAL A 71 -8.32 -12.39 -5.29
N PRO A 72 -8.19 -13.71 -5.10
CA PRO A 72 -9.22 -14.73 -5.40
C PRO A 72 -10.23 -14.85 -4.25
N TYR A 73 -10.52 -13.75 -3.58
CA TYR A 73 -11.40 -13.75 -2.42
C TYR A 73 -12.66 -12.97 -2.74
N MET A 74 -13.69 -13.28 -1.99
CA MET A 74 -14.92 -12.52 -1.97
C MET A 74 -15.42 -12.39 -0.54
N VAL A 75 -16.23 -11.36 -0.32
CA VAL A 75 -16.81 -11.05 0.98
C VAL A 75 -18.26 -10.64 0.79
N ASP A 76 -19.12 -11.00 1.73
CA ASP A 76 -20.49 -10.52 1.69
C ASP A 76 -20.59 -9.11 2.25
N VAL A 77 -21.34 -8.28 1.54
CA VAL A 77 -21.48 -6.87 1.80
C VAL A 77 -22.95 -6.51 1.96
N PRO A 78 -23.24 -5.36 2.61
CA PRO A 78 -24.60 -4.94 2.85
C PRO A 78 -25.43 -4.76 1.59
N THR A 79 -26.73 -4.90 1.75
CA THR A 79 -27.71 -4.65 0.69
C THR A 79 -27.80 -3.15 0.40
N GLY A 80 -27.20 -2.68 -0.70
CA GLY A 80 -27.22 -1.26 -1.07
C GLY A 80 -26.34 -0.94 -2.28
N SER A 81 -26.54 0.26 -2.85
CA SER A 81 -25.65 0.78 -3.89
C SER A 81 -24.32 1.17 -3.26
N GLY A 82 -23.23 0.52 -3.70
CA GLY A 82 -21.89 0.93 -3.33
C GLY A 82 -21.36 2.04 -4.24
N ALA A 83 -20.37 2.80 -3.76
CA ALA A 83 -19.62 3.76 -4.55
C ALA A 83 -18.13 3.40 -4.55
N LYS A 84 -17.49 3.46 -5.73
CA LYS A 84 -16.05 3.22 -5.85
C LYS A 84 -15.28 4.41 -5.30
N ILE A 85 -14.37 4.15 -4.36
CA ILE A 85 -13.49 5.16 -3.75
C ILE A 85 -12.10 4.56 -3.69
N GLY A 86 -11.17 5.18 -4.42
CA GLY A 86 -9.81 4.68 -4.62
C GLY A 86 -9.79 3.23 -5.11
N THR A 87 -9.17 2.35 -4.33
CA THR A 87 -9.00 0.91 -4.61
C THR A 87 -10.17 0.06 -4.11
N GLY A 88 -11.16 0.66 -3.45
CA GLY A 88 -12.24 -0.06 -2.80
C GLY A 88 -13.65 0.42 -3.14
N MET A 89 -14.61 -0.17 -2.44
CA MET A 89 -16.03 0.13 -2.53
C MET A 89 -16.56 0.48 -1.13
N ILE A 90 -17.27 1.60 -1.02
CA ILE A 90 -18.02 1.93 0.19
C ILE A 90 -19.50 1.62 0.02
N TYR A 91 -20.11 1.06 1.05
CA TYR A 91 -21.52 0.72 1.14
C TYR A 91 -22.13 1.45 2.33
N GLN A 92 -23.24 2.15 2.08
CA GLN A 92 -24.01 2.73 3.17
C GLN A 92 -24.86 1.64 3.84
N LEU A 93 -24.65 1.44 5.15
CA LEU A 93 -25.42 0.50 5.97
C LEU A 93 -26.76 1.12 6.40
N SER A 94 -26.66 2.33 6.95
CA SER A 94 -27.79 3.14 7.42
C SER A 94 -27.34 4.59 7.57
N ASN A 95 -28.18 5.47 8.12
CA ASN A 95 -27.81 6.87 8.32
C ASN A 95 -26.60 6.97 9.26
N GLY A 96 -25.46 7.37 8.70
CA GLY A 96 -24.22 7.58 9.43
C GLY A 96 -23.43 6.32 9.75
N TYR A 97 -23.69 5.19 9.08
CA TYR A 97 -22.89 3.96 9.17
C TYR A 97 -22.51 3.48 7.77
N PHE A 98 -21.26 3.03 7.61
CA PHE A 98 -20.69 2.66 6.33
C PHE A 98 -19.80 1.43 6.47
N ALA A 99 -19.83 0.54 5.48
CA ALA A 99 -18.86 -0.54 5.31
C ALA A 99 -17.96 -0.22 4.12
N TYR A 100 -16.67 -0.47 4.23
CA TYR A 100 -15.69 -0.23 3.20
C TYR A 100 -14.83 -1.47 3.00
N VAL A 101 -14.66 -1.88 1.75
CA VAL A 101 -13.84 -3.03 1.37
C VAL A 101 -12.88 -2.59 0.28
N ALA A 102 -11.60 -2.93 0.41
CA ALA A 102 -10.55 -2.48 -0.50
C ALA A 102 -9.42 -3.49 -0.61
N GLU A 103 -8.64 -3.34 -1.68
CA GLU A 103 -7.33 -3.98 -1.82
C GLU A 103 -6.22 -2.94 -1.62
N TYR A 104 -5.08 -3.40 -1.12
CA TYR A 104 -3.85 -2.60 -1.08
C TYR A 104 -2.63 -3.47 -1.28
N THR A 105 -1.50 -2.85 -1.58
CA THR A 105 -0.23 -3.55 -1.79
C THR A 105 0.73 -3.28 -0.63
N ASP A 106 1.80 -4.06 -0.53
CA ASP A 106 2.93 -3.82 0.40
C ASP A 106 3.53 -2.40 0.34
N GLN A 107 3.23 -1.64 -0.70
CA GLN A 107 3.70 -0.26 -0.87
C GLN A 107 2.93 0.75 -0.02
N TYR A 108 1.77 0.38 0.50
CA TYR A 108 0.88 1.27 1.26
C TYR A 108 0.57 0.67 2.62
N ASP A 109 0.67 1.50 3.67
CA ASP A 109 0.17 1.14 4.99
C ASP A 109 -1.38 1.18 4.96
N VAL A 110 -2.03 0.33 5.77
CA VAL A 110 -3.48 0.42 5.98
C VAL A 110 -3.90 1.81 6.46
N GLN A 111 -3.04 2.48 7.24
CA GLN A 111 -3.26 3.85 7.68
C GLN A 111 -3.29 4.84 6.50
N ASP A 112 -2.51 4.61 5.44
CA ASP A 112 -2.53 5.45 4.24
C ASP A 112 -3.84 5.30 3.46
N ILE A 113 -4.41 4.09 3.42
CA ILE A 113 -5.72 3.83 2.81
C ILE A 113 -6.80 4.54 3.60
N ILE A 114 -6.79 4.38 4.93
CA ILE A 114 -7.76 5.04 5.81
C ILE A 114 -7.64 6.55 5.64
N ALA A 115 -6.43 7.10 5.55
CA ALA A 115 -6.21 8.52 5.40
C ALA A 115 -6.60 9.11 4.05
N SER A 116 -6.40 8.35 2.97
CA SER A 116 -6.61 8.85 1.61
C SER A 116 -8.01 8.55 1.07
N GLN A 117 -8.62 7.43 1.47
CA GLN A 117 -9.83 6.92 0.84
C GLN A 117 -11.07 7.12 1.73
N PHE A 118 -10.96 6.88 3.05
CA PHE A 118 -12.12 6.95 3.93
C PHE A 118 -12.67 8.38 4.13
N PRO A 119 -11.85 9.44 4.31
CA PRO A 119 -12.33 10.83 4.40
C PRO A 119 -13.13 11.29 3.19
N ALA A 120 -12.73 10.88 1.97
CA ALA A 120 -13.45 11.21 0.74
C ALA A 120 -14.90 10.68 0.75
N ALA A 121 -15.13 9.58 1.46
CA ALA A 121 -16.45 8.99 1.61
C ALA A 121 -17.35 9.75 2.58
N LEU A 122 -16.75 10.41 3.57
CA LEU A 122 -17.45 11.24 4.55
C LEU A 122 -17.74 12.63 4.00
N LEU A 123 -16.78 13.20 3.26
CA LEU A 123 -16.85 14.54 2.70
C LEU A 123 -16.06 14.62 1.39
N ILE A 124 -16.77 14.70 0.26
CA ILE A 124 -16.17 14.64 -1.09
C ILE A 124 -15.08 15.69 -1.32
N ASN A 125 -15.23 16.90 -0.77
CA ASN A 125 -14.28 18.00 -0.93
C ASN A 125 -13.40 18.21 0.31
N TYR A 126 -13.11 17.15 1.06
CA TYR A 126 -12.26 17.26 2.23
C TYR A 126 -10.87 17.81 1.87
N VAL A 127 -10.25 18.48 2.83
CA VAL A 127 -8.91 19.04 2.76
C VAL A 127 -7.96 18.08 3.49
N PRO A 128 -7.11 17.31 2.77
CA PRO A 128 -6.24 16.32 3.38
C PRO A 128 -5.33 16.92 4.46
N GLU A 129 -4.77 18.11 4.23
CA GLU A 129 -3.84 18.77 5.15
C GLU A 129 -4.48 19.23 6.47
N ARG A 130 -5.82 19.20 6.54
CA ARG A 130 -6.61 19.56 7.72
C ARG A 130 -7.38 18.38 8.31
N THR A 131 -7.23 17.21 7.68
CA THR A 131 -7.83 15.97 8.18
C THR A 131 -6.90 15.37 9.20
N LEU A 132 -7.46 15.03 10.36
CA LEU A 132 -6.70 14.44 11.46
C LEU A 132 -7.20 13.02 11.67
N ILE A 133 -6.26 12.11 11.85
CA ILE A 133 -6.52 10.71 12.13
C ILE A 133 -5.74 10.38 13.39
N THR A 134 -6.41 9.70 14.31
CA THR A 134 -5.81 9.28 15.57
C THR A 134 -6.16 7.83 15.78
N THR A 135 -5.13 6.99 15.73
CA THR A 135 -5.21 5.57 16.07
C THR A 135 -5.18 5.42 17.58
N GLU A 136 -6.17 4.72 18.11
CA GLU A 136 -6.35 4.55 19.56
C GLU A 136 -6.12 3.10 19.98
N VAL A 137 -6.33 2.14 19.07
CA VAL A 137 -6.02 0.72 19.30
C VAL A 137 -5.48 0.10 18.01
N ASP A 138 -4.31 -0.50 18.13
CA ASP A 138 -3.70 -1.36 17.11
C ASP A 138 -3.33 -2.71 17.75
N LYS A 139 -3.57 -3.80 17.02
CA LYS A 139 -3.27 -5.18 17.43
C LYS A 139 -3.03 -6.05 16.20
N VAL A 140 -2.09 -6.98 16.31
CA VAL A 140 -1.80 -7.98 15.28
C VAL A 140 -2.20 -9.36 15.77
N GLY A 141 -2.76 -10.19 14.90
CA GLY A 141 -3.11 -11.58 15.21
C GLY A 141 -3.71 -12.29 14.01
N TYR A 142 -4.60 -13.25 14.26
CA TYR A 142 -5.27 -14.03 13.24
C TYR A 142 -6.79 -13.91 13.33
N ILE A 143 -7.45 -13.81 12.18
CA ILE A 143 -8.91 -13.81 12.08
C ILE A 143 -9.34 -14.48 10.77
N ASN A 144 -10.34 -15.35 10.85
CA ASN A 144 -10.89 -16.07 9.69
C ASN A 144 -9.81 -16.83 8.87
N GLY A 145 -8.77 -17.33 9.52
CA GLY A 145 -7.64 -18.01 8.86
C GLY A 145 -6.59 -17.09 8.21
N PHE A 146 -6.79 -15.77 8.23
CA PHE A 146 -5.82 -14.78 7.77
C PHE A 146 -4.99 -14.27 8.96
N LYS A 147 -3.73 -13.92 8.70
CA LYS A 147 -3.01 -13.00 9.58
C LYS A 147 -3.53 -11.60 9.31
N GLY A 148 -3.61 -10.75 10.31
CA GLY A 148 -4.09 -9.39 10.11
C GLY A 148 -3.92 -8.48 11.31
N GLU A 149 -4.19 -7.22 11.04
CA GLU A 149 -4.07 -6.09 11.95
C GLU A 149 -5.46 -5.51 12.21
N TYR A 150 -5.80 -5.31 13.48
CA TYR A 150 -7.03 -4.65 13.88
C TYR A 150 -6.73 -3.18 14.16
N VAL A 151 -7.37 -2.32 13.38
CA VAL A 151 -7.21 -0.87 13.48
C VAL A 151 -8.49 -0.24 14.02
N ALA A 152 -8.33 0.67 14.97
CA ALA A 152 -9.41 1.50 15.50
C ALA A 152 -8.99 2.97 15.49
N ASP A 153 -9.58 3.71 14.56
CA ASP A 153 -9.24 5.10 14.29
C ASP A 153 -10.41 6.04 14.58
N SER A 154 -10.06 7.23 15.08
CA SER A 154 -10.93 8.40 15.10
C SER A 154 -10.46 9.38 14.04
N LEU A 155 -11.38 9.77 13.15
CA LEU A 155 -11.12 10.72 12.08
C LEU A 155 -11.84 12.04 12.36
N TYR A 156 -11.17 13.13 12.03
CA TYR A 156 -11.73 14.47 11.90
C TYR A 156 -11.50 14.94 10.48
N VAL A 157 -12.57 15.14 9.71
CA VAL A 157 -12.55 15.48 8.29
C VAL A 157 -13.20 16.84 8.09
N THR A 158 -12.58 17.71 7.28
CA THR A 158 -13.08 19.06 7.03
C THR A 158 -12.86 19.49 5.58
N ASP A 159 -13.80 20.24 5.00
CA ASP A 159 -13.62 20.93 3.71
C ASP A 159 -13.26 22.41 3.89
N GLY A 160 -13.02 22.85 5.14
CA GLY A 160 -12.80 24.24 5.52
C GLY A 160 -14.07 25.02 5.85
N VAL A 161 -15.26 24.47 5.62
CA VAL A 161 -16.57 25.05 5.98
C VAL A 161 -17.35 24.12 6.90
N ALA A 162 -17.46 22.86 6.52
CA ALA A 162 -18.08 21.79 7.28
C ALA A 162 -17.01 20.88 7.89
N ASN A 163 -17.36 20.30 9.04
CA ASN A 163 -16.55 19.32 9.73
C ASN A 163 -17.39 18.07 9.98
N GLN A 164 -16.81 16.91 9.74
CA GLN A 164 -17.33 15.63 10.20
C GLN A 164 -16.30 14.96 11.09
N GLN A 165 -16.80 14.20 12.05
CA GLN A 165 -15.97 13.32 12.84
C GLN A 165 -16.51 11.91 12.67
N ALA A 166 -15.61 10.94 12.59
CA ALA A 166 -15.98 9.55 12.41
C ALA A 166 -15.12 8.63 13.24
N THR A 167 -15.66 7.45 13.49
CA THR A 167 -14.96 6.29 14.03
C THR A 167 -14.86 5.26 12.92
N VAL A 168 -13.69 4.65 12.76
CA VAL A 168 -13.45 3.54 11.83
C VAL A 168 -12.84 2.39 12.60
N LEU A 169 -13.43 1.21 12.44
CA LEU A 169 -12.88 -0.05 12.89
C LEU A 169 -12.60 -0.91 11.66
N GLY A 170 -11.46 -1.57 11.59
CA GLY A 170 -11.14 -2.38 10.42
C GLY A 170 -10.15 -3.49 10.70
N TYR A 171 -10.08 -4.42 9.74
CA TYR A 171 -9.02 -5.41 9.66
C TYR A 171 -8.27 -5.25 8.34
N ALA A 172 -6.96 -5.10 8.44
CA ALA A 172 -6.02 -5.32 7.36
C ALA A 172 -5.64 -6.81 7.39
N LEU A 173 -5.91 -7.55 6.32
CA LEU A 173 -5.71 -8.99 6.25
C LEU A 173 -4.61 -9.31 5.24
N ASP A 174 -3.60 -10.03 5.72
CA ASP A 174 -2.52 -10.57 4.92
C ASP A 174 -3.06 -11.72 4.09
N VAL A 175 -3.00 -11.59 2.76
CA VAL A 175 -3.27 -12.72 1.87
C VAL A 175 -2.01 -13.60 1.86
N PRO A 176 -2.11 -14.90 2.17
CA PRO A 176 -0.94 -15.78 2.27
C PRO A 176 -0.01 -15.67 1.04
N GLU A 177 1.27 -15.41 1.30
CA GLU A 177 2.29 -15.11 0.29
C GLU A 177 2.44 -16.24 -0.76
N GLY A 178 2.58 -15.83 -2.03
CA GLY A 178 2.98 -16.71 -3.12
C GLY A 178 2.19 -16.58 -4.42
N VAL A 179 1.04 -15.89 -4.44
CA VAL A 179 0.12 -15.98 -5.60
C VAL A 179 -0.37 -14.63 -6.17
N TYR A 180 -0.47 -13.55 -5.37
CA TYR A 180 -1.16 -12.31 -5.80
C TYR A 180 -0.40 -10.98 -5.58
N PHE A 181 0.91 -10.92 -5.88
CA PHE A 181 1.69 -9.67 -5.96
C PHE A 181 1.73 -8.78 -4.69
N GLY A 182 1.67 -9.37 -3.49
CA GLY A 182 1.68 -8.58 -2.25
C GLY A 182 0.40 -7.77 -2.05
N ASN A 183 -0.70 -8.17 -2.69
CA ASN A 183 -2.02 -7.59 -2.43
C ASN A 183 -2.61 -8.15 -1.14
N HIS A 184 -3.20 -7.25 -0.36
CA HIS A 184 -3.84 -7.47 0.93
C HIS A 184 -5.27 -6.96 0.90
N LEU A 185 -6.07 -7.39 1.86
CA LEU A 185 -7.46 -6.99 1.98
C LEU A 185 -7.64 -6.03 3.13
N PHE A 186 -8.37 -4.94 2.91
CA PHE A 186 -8.83 -4.07 3.98
C PHE A 186 -10.35 -4.07 4.05
N ILE A 187 -10.89 -4.42 5.21
CA ILE A 187 -12.33 -4.42 5.47
C ILE A 187 -12.58 -3.57 6.71
N ALA A 188 -13.41 -2.54 6.57
CA ALA A 188 -13.70 -1.60 7.62
C ALA A 188 -15.19 -1.29 7.75
N VAL A 189 -15.59 -0.92 8.96
CA VAL A 189 -16.90 -0.35 9.26
C VAL A 189 -16.70 0.93 10.05
N GLY A 190 -17.32 2.00 9.57
CA GLY A 190 -17.23 3.30 10.21
C GLY A 190 -18.57 3.95 10.46
N THR A 191 -18.57 4.93 11.37
CA THR A 191 -19.75 5.70 11.74
C THR A 191 -19.40 7.15 12.06
N VAL A 192 -20.32 8.07 11.79
CA VAL A 192 -20.23 9.47 12.24
C VAL A 192 -20.80 9.69 13.64
N ASN A 193 -21.43 8.66 14.24
CA ASN A 193 -21.94 8.72 15.59
C ASN A 193 -20.84 8.32 16.59
N ARG A 194 -20.41 9.26 17.44
CA ARG A 194 -19.24 9.07 18.32
C ARG A 194 -19.61 8.56 19.71
N THR A 195 -20.38 7.48 19.75
CA THR A 195 -20.75 6.81 21.01
C THR A 195 -20.14 5.42 21.08
N THR A 196 -19.92 4.93 22.31
CA THR A 196 -19.48 3.54 22.52
C THR A 196 -20.46 2.54 21.91
N ASP A 197 -21.77 2.81 21.97
CA ASP A 197 -22.79 1.96 21.36
C ASP A 197 -22.67 1.90 19.84
N ALA A 198 -22.34 3.03 19.20
CA ALA A 198 -22.09 3.08 17.76
C ALA A 198 -20.82 2.31 17.39
N ALA A 199 -19.73 2.44 18.16
CA ALA A 199 -18.51 1.66 17.97
C ALA A 199 -18.76 0.14 18.14
N ASN A 200 -19.54 -0.27 19.15
CA ASN A 200 -19.93 -1.67 19.35
C ASN A 200 -20.79 -2.20 18.18
N THR A 201 -21.66 -1.36 17.63
CA THR A 201 -22.44 -1.68 16.43
C THR A 201 -21.53 -1.88 15.24
N CYS A 202 -20.57 -0.99 15.00
CA CYS A 202 -19.56 -1.14 13.93
C CYS A 202 -18.77 -2.43 14.08
N ALA A 203 -18.31 -2.78 15.29
CA ALA A 203 -17.56 -4.01 15.53
C ALA A 203 -18.40 -5.27 15.28
N SER A 204 -19.67 -5.26 15.65
CA SER A 204 -20.59 -6.38 15.40
C SER A 204 -20.80 -6.59 13.90
N VAL A 205 -20.96 -5.51 13.13
CA VAL A 205 -21.09 -5.57 11.67
C VAL A 205 -19.77 -6.00 11.02
N LEU A 206 -18.64 -5.46 11.48
CA LEU A 206 -17.32 -5.83 10.99
C LEU A 206 -17.04 -7.32 11.20
N SER A 207 -17.31 -7.84 12.40
CA SER A 207 -17.20 -9.27 12.71
C SER A 207 -18.07 -10.13 11.77
N ALA A 208 -19.30 -9.70 11.53
CA ALA A 208 -20.19 -10.38 10.60
C ALA A 208 -19.63 -10.42 9.17
N ILE A 209 -19.10 -9.30 8.66
CA ILE A 209 -18.51 -9.23 7.32
C ILE A 209 -17.27 -10.12 7.22
N ILE A 210 -16.34 -10.02 8.17
CA ILE A 210 -15.07 -10.77 8.14
C ILE A 210 -15.29 -12.29 8.09
N LYS A 211 -16.31 -12.79 8.81
CA LYS A 211 -16.66 -14.23 8.82
C LYS A 211 -17.14 -14.76 7.46
N THR A 212 -17.47 -13.87 6.51
CA THR A 212 -17.92 -14.25 5.17
C THR A 212 -16.80 -14.24 4.12
N VAL A 213 -15.60 -13.78 4.49
CA VAL A 213 -14.44 -13.78 3.59
C VAL A 213 -14.13 -15.22 3.21
N ARG A 214 -14.15 -15.49 1.91
CA ARG A 214 -13.98 -16.84 1.36
C ARG A 214 -13.25 -16.80 0.02
N TYR A 215 -12.55 -17.89 -0.26
CA TYR A 215 -11.84 -18.09 -1.52
C TYR A 215 -12.82 -18.50 -2.64
N ASP A 216 -12.61 -17.97 -3.84
CA ASP A 216 -13.39 -18.28 -5.04
C ASP A 216 -12.47 -18.88 -6.12
N GLU A 217 -12.59 -20.20 -6.32
CA GLU A 217 -11.83 -20.97 -7.33
C GLU A 217 -12.04 -20.45 -8.76
N LYS A 218 -13.22 -19.91 -9.09
CA LYS A 218 -13.49 -19.39 -10.43
C LYS A 218 -12.79 -18.06 -10.63
N LEU A 219 -12.77 -17.23 -9.60
CA LEU A 219 -12.05 -15.96 -9.62
C LEU A 219 -10.54 -16.21 -9.71
N ASP A 220 -10.00 -17.15 -8.93
CA ASP A 220 -8.58 -17.52 -9.03
C ASP A 220 -8.22 -17.96 -10.45
N LYS A 221 -9.02 -18.86 -11.02
CA LYS A 221 -8.79 -19.30 -12.39
C LYS A 221 -8.83 -18.13 -13.38
N ALA A 222 -9.80 -17.23 -13.26
CA ALA A 222 -9.91 -16.06 -14.14
C ALA A 222 -8.70 -15.12 -14.01
N LEU A 223 -8.21 -14.89 -12.79
CA LEU A 223 -7.02 -14.09 -12.52
C LEU A 223 -5.76 -14.74 -13.09
N THR A 224 -5.62 -16.05 -12.93
CA THR A 224 -4.52 -16.85 -13.49
C THR A 224 -4.54 -16.81 -15.02
N ASP A 225 -5.69 -17.08 -15.65
CA ASP A 225 -5.85 -17.04 -17.11
C ASP A 225 -5.55 -15.64 -17.68
N ALA A 226 -6.03 -14.57 -17.01
CA ALA A 226 -5.76 -13.19 -17.42
C ALA A 226 -4.26 -12.84 -17.31
N ARG A 227 -3.58 -13.35 -16.29
CA ARG A 227 -2.13 -13.16 -16.10
C ARG A 227 -1.33 -13.85 -17.19
N GLU A 228 -1.64 -15.12 -17.50
CA GLU A 228 -0.97 -15.86 -18.57
C GLU A 228 -1.15 -15.15 -19.92
N ALA A 229 -2.36 -14.64 -20.20
CA ALA A 229 -2.63 -13.88 -21.42
C ALA A 229 -1.83 -12.57 -21.50
N ALA A 230 -1.79 -11.80 -20.40
CA ALA A 230 -1.02 -10.55 -20.34
C ALA A 230 0.48 -10.78 -20.51
N GLN A 231 1.01 -11.87 -19.94
CA GLN A 231 2.42 -12.25 -20.10
C GLN A 231 2.74 -12.66 -21.54
N GLN A 232 1.86 -13.42 -22.20
CA GLN A 232 2.03 -13.78 -23.60
C GLN A 232 1.97 -12.56 -24.54
N GLU A 233 1.09 -11.60 -24.27
CA GLU A 233 1.03 -10.34 -25.05
C GLU A 233 2.31 -9.52 -24.88
N LEU A 234 2.87 -9.47 -23.67
CA LEU A 234 4.11 -8.76 -23.39
C LEU A 234 5.30 -9.40 -24.11
N LEU A 235 5.40 -10.73 -24.08
CA LEU A 235 6.43 -11.47 -24.84
C LEU A 235 6.27 -11.27 -26.35
N ALA A 236 5.04 -11.32 -26.89
CA ALA A 236 4.79 -11.09 -28.31
C ALA A 236 5.18 -9.67 -28.75
N LYS A 237 4.92 -8.65 -27.91
CA LYS A 237 5.36 -7.27 -28.18
C LYS A 237 6.88 -7.14 -28.15
N GLN A 238 7.55 -7.79 -27.19
CA GLN A 238 9.01 -7.81 -27.13
C GLN A 238 9.63 -8.49 -28.35
N GLU A 239 9.03 -9.59 -28.83
CA GLU A 239 9.46 -10.27 -30.05
C GLU A 239 9.22 -9.42 -31.31
N GLU A 240 8.09 -8.72 -31.40
CA GLU A 240 7.80 -7.80 -32.51
C GLU A 240 8.76 -6.60 -32.52
N GLU A 241 9.06 -6.03 -31.36
CA GLU A 241 10.00 -4.93 -31.21
C GLU A 241 11.44 -5.38 -31.54
N ALA A 242 11.85 -6.56 -31.07
CA ALA A 242 13.13 -7.16 -31.43
C ALA A 242 13.25 -7.46 -32.94
N ALA A 243 12.18 -7.96 -33.56
CA ALA A 243 12.14 -8.21 -35.01
C ALA A 243 12.15 -6.91 -35.83
N ALA A 244 11.46 -5.86 -35.36
CA ALA A 244 11.48 -4.54 -35.98
C ALA A 244 12.89 -3.92 -35.91
N LEU A 245 13.57 -3.99 -34.76
CA LEU A 245 14.96 -3.55 -34.62
C LEU A 245 15.91 -4.33 -35.56
N ALA A 246 15.79 -5.66 -35.62
CA ALA A 246 16.62 -6.49 -36.51
C ALA A 246 16.41 -6.18 -38.00
N SER A 247 15.17 -5.82 -38.40
CA SER A 247 14.85 -5.43 -39.78
C SER A 247 15.36 -4.03 -40.15
N ALA A 248 15.44 -3.11 -39.18
CA ALA A 248 15.99 -1.77 -39.38
C ALA A 248 17.51 -1.78 -39.57
N GLU A 249 18.22 -2.69 -38.90
CA GLU A 249 19.67 -2.89 -39.06
C GLU A 249 20.05 -3.50 -40.42
N ALA A 250 19.17 -4.32 -41.01
CA ALA A 250 19.42 -4.94 -42.32
C ALA A 250 19.27 -3.96 -43.52
N SER A 251 18.71 -2.76 -43.31
CA SER A 251 18.42 -1.79 -44.37
C SER A 251 19.48 -0.67 -44.53
N SER A 252 20.52 -0.63 -43.71
CA SER A 252 21.51 0.46 -43.68
C SER A 252 22.90 0.07 -44.21
N THR A 253 22.96 -0.57 -45.37
CA THR A 253 24.19 -0.64 -46.18
C THR A 253 24.14 0.35 -47.34
N ASP A 254 24.42 1.63 -47.07
CA ASP A 254 25.26 2.43 -47.96
C ASP A 254 25.75 3.74 -47.30
N GLY A 255 27.07 3.95 -47.34
CA GLY A 255 27.71 5.25 -47.49
C GLY A 255 27.62 6.31 -46.38
N THR A 256 28.70 6.39 -45.59
CA THR A 256 29.33 7.63 -45.04
C THR A 256 28.58 8.46 -43.99
N ASP A 257 29.08 8.30 -42.76
CA ASP A 257 29.43 9.31 -41.76
C ASP A 257 28.35 9.96 -40.87
N MET A 258 28.62 9.84 -39.56
CA MET A 258 28.03 10.47 -38.36
C MET A 258 26.50 10.50 -38.18
N SER A 259 25.96 9.48 -37.49
CA SER A 259 24.96 9.69 -36.42
C SER A 259 24.82 8.44 -35.53
N LEU A 260 24.61 8.65 -34.23
CA LEU A 260 24.46 7.64 -33.17
C LEU A 260 23.48 6.52 -33.56
N ALA A 261 23.98 5.29 -33.64
CA ALA A 261 23.17 4.08 -33.54
C ALA A 261 23.51 3.40 -32.20
N ILE A 262 22.59 3.47 -31.23
CA ILE A 262 22.65 2.67 -30.01
C ILE A 262 21.99 1.33 -30.36
N VAL A 263 22.82 0.41 -30.84
CA VAL A 263 22.51 -1.02 -31.00
C VAL A 263 22.51 -1.66 -29.61
N GLY A 264 21.58 -2.59 -29.40
CA GLY A 264 21.31 -3.25 -28.12
C GLY A 264 22.56 -3.80 -27.44
N ASP A 265 22.68 -3.51 -26.15
CA ASP A 265 23.82 -3.93 -25.33
C ASP A 265 23.27 -4.59 -24.06
N GLU A 266 22.94 -5.87 -24.20
CA GLU A 266 22.51 -6.75 -23.12
C GLU A 266 23.70 -7.60 -22.69
N VAL A 267 24.05 -7.53 -21.40
CA VAL A 267 25.08 -8.37 -20.80
C VAL A 267 24.42 -9.21 -19.70
N THR A 268 24.68 -10.52 -19.73
CA THR A 268 24.30 -11.42 -18.64
C THR A 268 25.54 -11.76 -17.82
N GLU A 269 25.55 -11.36 -16.55
CA GLU A 269 26.59 -11.74 -15.59
C GLU A 269 26.10 -12.87 -14.67
N SER A 270 26.98 -13.82 -14.38
CA SER A 270 26.70 -14.88 -13.40
C SER A 270 27.23 -14.48 -12.03
N ILE A 271 26.33 -14.38 -11.05
CA ILE A 271 26.65 -13.99 -9.67
C ILE A 271 26.53 -15.22 -8.76
N PRO A 272 27.66 -15.79 -8.29
CA PRO A 272 27.61 -16.87 -7.31
C PRO A 272 27.17 -16.31 -5.95
N VAL A 273 26.00 -16.72 -5.47
CA VAL A 273 25.51 -16.33 -4.13
C VAL A 273 25.73 -17.51 -3.18
N VAL A 274 26.60 -17.29 -2.20
CA VAL A 274 26.77 -18.20 -1.07
C VAL A 274 26.00 -17.61 0.09
N VAL A 275 25.00 -18.35 0.59
CA VAL A 275 24.20 -17.99 1.77
C VAL A 275 24.82 -18.68 2.98
N PRO A 276 25.52 -17.96 3.89
CA PRO A 276 25.97 -18.53 5.15
C PRO A 276 24.76 -18.87 6.02
N SER A 277 24.84 -19.96 6.78
CA SER A 277 23.73 -20.44 7.64
C SER A 277 23.41 -19.54 8.83
N ASP A 278 24.24 -18.53 9.08
CA ASP A 278 24.23 -17.61 10.23
C ASP A 278 23.80 -16.17 9.85
N TYR A 279 23.31 -15.97 8.62
CA TYR A 279 22.87 -14.68 8.10
C TYR A 279 21.46 -14.74 7.49
N GLU A 280 20.68 -13.68 7.68
CA GLU A 280 19.33 -13.47 7.13
C GLU A 280 19.25 -12.12 6.40
N ASN A 281 18.21 -11.93 5.58
CA ASN A 281 17.93 -10.69 4.85
C ASN A 281 19.09 -10.23 3.96
N PHE A 282 19.44 -11.05 2.97
CA PHE A 282 20.47 -10.72 2.00
C PHE A 282 20.00 -9.61 1.05
N VAL A 283 20.92 -8.71 0.71
CA VAL A 283 20.73 -7.68 -0.29
C VAL A 283 21.88 -7.78 -1.28
N LEU A 284 21.53 -7.87 -2.57
CA LEU A 284 22.48 -7.70 -3.66
C LEU A 284 22.42 -6.24 -4.10
N SER A 285 23.54 -5.54 -3.97
CA SER A 285 23.75 -4.22 -4.56
C SER A 285 24.53 -4.36 -5.86
N VAL A 286 24.03 -3.72 -6.92
CA VAL A 286 24.70 -3.60 -8.20
C VAL A 286 24.96 -2.11 -8.43
N ASP A 287 26.22 -1.70 -8.35
CA ASP A 287 26.64 -0.32 -8.50
C ASP A 287 27.38 -0.15 -9.82
N TRP A 288 27.26 1.02 -10.46
CA TRP A 288 27.95 1.32 -11.71
C TRP A 288 28.49 2.76 -11.76
N THR A 289 29.49 3.00 -12.61
CA THR A 289 30.29 4.24 -12.55
C THR A 289 29.73 5.42 -13.36
N MET A 290 28.81 5.18 -14.30
CA MET A 290 28.19 6.22 -15.13
C MET A 290 26.69 6.35 -14.87
N ALA A 291 26.21 7.58 -14.63
CA ALA A 291 24.79 7.82 -14.39
C ALA A 291 23.92 7.30 -15.55
N ASN A 292 23.05 6.33 -15.27
CA ASN A 292 22.15 5.72 -16.23
C ASN A 292 20.75 5.51 -15.59
N PRO A 293 19.85 6.50 -15.69
CA PRO A 293 18.50 6.38 -15.15
C PRO A 293 17.62 5.39 -15.92
N ASN A 294 18.08 4.93 -17.10
CA ASN A 294 17.36 4.01 -17.97
C ASN A 294 17.95 2.58 -17.94
N ALA A 295 18.85 2.29 -17.00
CA ALA A 295 19.35 0.94 -16.80
C ALA A 295 18.20 0.05 -16.32
N VAL A 296 17.97 -1.07 -17.01
CA VAL A 296 16.99 -2.07 -16.57
C VAL A 296 17.74 -3.34 -16.23
N LEU A 297 17.57 -3.79 -14.99
CA LEU A 297 18.25 -4.97 -14.46
C LEU A 297 17.23 -5.99 -14.01
N GLU A 298 17.43 -7.24 -14.41
CA GLU A 298 16.64 -8.38 -13.98
C GLU A 298 17.56 -9.41 -13.35
N LEU A 299 17.24 -9.81 -12.12
CA LEU A 299 18.00 -10.82 -11.40
C LEU A 299 17.22 -12.14 -11.41
N PHE A 300 17.74 -13.16 -12.07
CA PHE A 300 17.16 -14.49 -12.12
C PHE A 300 17.73 -15.36 -10.99
N PHE A 301 16.83 -16.11 -10.35
CA PHE A 301 17.16 -17.12 -9.35
C PHE A 301 17.88 -18.32 -9.99
N PRO A 302 18.50 -19.22 -9.19
CA PRO A 302 19.20 -20.39 -9.70
C PRO A 302 18.35 -21.37 -10.51
N ASP A 303 17.01 -21.27 -10.41
CA ASP A 303 16.07 -22.03 -11.23
C ASP A 303 15.95 -21.53 -12.68
N GLY A 304 16.48 -20.33 -12.98
CA GLY A 304 16.44 -19.70 -14.30
C GLY A 304 15.04 -19.36 -14.80
N GLN A 305 14.02 -19.38 -13.94
CA GLN A 305 12.62 -19.11 -14.29
C GLN A 305 12.03 -18.00 -13.42
N SER A 306 12.40 -17.93 -12.14
CA SER A 306 12.00 -16.86 -11.24
C SER A 306 12.98 -15.69 -11.35
N TYR A 307 12.46 -14.46 -11.27
CA TYR A 307 13.28 -13.25 -11.19
C TYR A 307 12.81 -12.33 -10.06
N CYS A 308 13.72 -11.51 -9.55
CA CYS A 308 13.47 -10.50 -8.53
C CYS A 308 13.47 -9.11 -9.17
N THR A 309 12.48 -8.28 -8.81
CA THR A 309 12.48 -6.86 -9.15
C THR A 309 13.32 -6.07 -8.14
N PRO A 310 13.99 -4.98 -8.56
CA PRO A 310 14.73 -4.15 -7.62
C PRO A 310 13.84 -3.56 -6.53
N ILE A 311 14.34 -3.53 -5.30
CA ILE A 311 13.70 -2.81 -4.17
C ILE A 311 14.11 -1.33 -4.13
N GLU A 312 15.22 -0.99 -4.77
CA GLU A 312 15.72 0.38 -4.88
C GLU A 312 16.45 0.54 -6.22
N GLN A 313 16.18 1.63 -6.92
CA GLN A 313 16.87 1.99 -8.16
C GLN A 313 17.27 3.47 -8.12
N THR A 314 18.54 3.72 -8.43
CA THR A 314 19.13 5.04 -8.53
C THR A 314 19.80 5.20 -9.91
N GLU A 315 20.25 6.40 -10.23
CA GLU A 315 21.02 6.62 -11.46
C GLU A 315 22.41 5.93 -11.45
N TYR A 316 22.89 5.43 -10.31
CA TYR A 316 24.21 4.79 -10.15
C TYR A 316 24.17 3.34 -9.69
N GLY A 317 22.98 2.77 -9.48
CA GLY A 317 22.90 1.43 -8.92
C GLY A 317 21.48 0.96 -8.64
N VAL A 318 21.37 -0.35 -8.42
CA VAL A 318 20.13 -1.05 -8.10
C VAL A 318 20.38 -1.98 -6.90
N LYS A 319 19.35 -2.17 -6.06
CA LYS A 319 19.38 -3.17 -5.00
C LYS A 319 18.26 -4.20 -5.17
N PHE A 320 18.58 -5.46 -4.92
CA PHE A 320 17.65 -6.57 -4.90
C PHE A 320 17.55 -7.16 -3.51
N SER A 321 16.31 -7.47 -3.08
CA SER A 321 16.08 -8.25 -1.87
C SER A 321 16.22 -9.74 -2.17
N LEU A 322 17.01 -10.43 -1.36
CA LEU A 322 17.29 -11.86 -1.45
C LEU A 322 16.75 -12.62 -0.22
N SER A 323 15.75 -12.08 0.49
CA SER A 323 15.24 -12.63 1.76
C SER A 323 14.73 -14.08 1.69
N ALA A 324 14.39 -14.58 0.49
CA ALA A 324 13.99 -15.97 0.22
C ALA A 324 15.01 -16.74 -0.65
N ALA A 325 16.25 -16.25 -0.76
CA ALA A 325 17.24 -16.78 -1.69
C ALA A 325 17.65 -18.22 -1.40
N THR A 326 17.49 -19.10 -2.39
CA THR A 326 18.12 -20.42 -2.42
C THR A 326 19.61 -20.27 -2.75
N GLN A 327 20.46 -21.04 -2.08
CA GLN A 327 21.89 -21.14 -2.43
C GLN A 327 22.05 -21.54 -3.90
N GLY A 328 22.86 -20.81 -4.67
CA GLY A 328 23.10 -21.12 -6.08
C GLY A 328 23.71 -19.97 -6.87
N THR A 329 23.77 -20.13 -8.19
CA THR A 329 24.26 -19.11 -9.12
C THR A 329 23.08 -18.35 -9.68
N TYR A 330 23.07 -17.04 -9.46
CA TYR A 330 22.07 -16.13 -9.99
C TYR A 330 22.56 -15.56 -11.32
N SER A 331 21.62 -15.22 -12.21
CA SER A 331 21.96 -14.56 -13.47
C SER A 331 21.43 -13.14 -13.45
N LEU A 332 22.33 -12.15 -13.53
CA LEU A 332 21.97 -10.75 -13.62
C LEU A 332 21.99 -10.32 -15.08
N ARG A 333 20.85 -9.90 -15.59
CA ARG A 333 20.66 -9.41 -16.95
C ARG A 333 20.60 -7.90 -16.91
N ILE A 334 21.51 -7.25 -17.63
CA ILE A 334 21.67 -5.79 -17.63
C ILE A 334 21.41 -5.29 -19.04
N MET A 335 20.34 -4.52 -19.20
CA MET A 335 20.03 -3.82 -20.45
C MET A 335 20.68 -2.44 -20.44
N ASN A 336 21.22 -2.02 -21.60
CA ASN A 336 21.99 -0.79 -21.79
C ASN A 336 23.35 -0.77 -21.05
N TYR A 337 24.03 -1.92 -20.99
CA TYR A 337 25.26 -2.13 -20.21
C TYR A 337 26.37 -1.10 -20.52
N GLN A 338 26.65 -0.81 -21.79
CA GLN A 338 27.66 0.17 -22.22
C GLN A 338 27.43 1.59 -21.71
N GLN A 339 26.22 1.93 -21.26
CA GLN A 339 25.90 3.23 -20.68
C GLN A 339 26.13 3.29 -19.17
N CYS A 340 26.34 2.15 -18.51
CA CYS A 340 26.57 2.04 -17.07
C CYS A 340 28.06 2.19 -16.67
N GLY A 341 29.00 1.97 -17.60
CA GLY A 341 30.43 1.99 -17.30
C GLY A 341 30.91 0.70 -16.63
N ASP A 342 31.78 0.81 -15.62
CA ASP A 342 32.22 -0.35 -14.84
C ASP A 342 31.13 -0.73 -13.84
N ILE A 343 30.85 -2.04 -13.70
CA ILE A 343 29.84 -2.58 -12.79
C ILE A 343 30.51 -3.34 -11.64
N ALA A 344 30.01 -3.12 -10.43
CA ALA A 344 30.42 -3.81 -9.22
C ALA A 344 29.21 -4.45 -8.54
N THR A 345 29.34 -5.72 -8.15
CA THR A 345 28.30 -6.46 -7.43
C THR A 345 28.76 -6.72 -6.00
N THR A 346 27.92 -6.36 -5.03
CA THR A 346 28.19 -6.55 -3.60
C THR A 346 27.02 -7.25 -2.93
N ILE A 347 27.28 -8.32 -2.18
CA ILE A 347 26.27 -9.01 -1.38
C ILE A 347 26.51 -8.68 0.09
N SER A 348 25.46 -8.21 0.78
CA SER A 348 25.45 -7.98 2.22
C SER A 348 24.29 -8.73 2.86
N GLY A 349 24.47 -9.26 4.07
CA GLY A 349 23.38 -9.81 4.89
C GLY A 349 23.52 -9.36 6.34
N SER A 350 22.45 -9.51 7.11
CA SER A 350 22.47 -9.27 8.56
C SER A 350 22.71 -10.59 9.30
N PRO A 351 23.52 -10.61 10.37
CA PRO A 351 23.63 -11.80 11.20
C PRO A 351 22.28 -12.13 11.85
N VAL A 352 21.97 -13.41 11.99
CA VAL A 352 20.78 -13.88 12.72
C VAL A 352 20.89 -13.40 14.17
N GLU A 353 19.95 -12.57 14.64
CA GLU A 353 19.86 -12.21 16.05
C GLU A 353 19.57 -13.48 16.86
N GLN A 354 20.55 -13.91 17.68
CA GLN A 354 20.44 -15.09 18.56
C GLN A 354 19.58 -14.85 19.78
#